data_AF-A0A9W8BH09-F1
#
_entry.id   AF-A0A9W8BH09-F1
#
_cell.length_a   1.000
_cell.length_b   1.000
_cell.length_c   1.000
_cell.angle_alpha   90.00
_cell.angle_beta   90.00
_cell.angle_gamma   90.00
#
_symmetry.space_group_name_H-M   'P 1'
#
loop_
_entity.id
_entity.type
_entity.pdbx_description
1 polymer ?
#
loop_
_entity_poly.entity_id
_entity_poly.type
_entity_poly.pdbx_seq_one_letter_code
_entity_poly.pdbx_strand_id
1 'polypeptide(L)'
;MFFTALASYHLYYHFYVSPLRNIPGPLIARLTKRYYEFVVAAGQMAPDACRNSRQYGDIYVCQPSGVSISNPADIRAVLSSPHFLKNDYYRILRFTGIDSIMSTRDPAMVSKKRRMLGPYFSSSYVVRMEPLILEHGINAIKSNWDTLIGNNKREVNYCSTFSLCTLNIVSRLIYGQEIQLFTTSTADTLNWMNSSTNYISVRA
;
A
#
# COMPACT_ATOMS: atom_id res chain seq x y z
N MET A 1 -27.12 25.80 -19.02
CA MET A 1 -28.16 25.70 -17.99
C MET A 1 -28.09 24.41 -17.17
N PHE A 2 -27.97 23.21 -17.78
CA PHE A 2 -27.87 21.96 -17.00
C PHE A 2 -26.62 21.86 -16.10
N PHE A 3 -25.43 22.20 -16.63
CA PHE A 3 -24.18 22.15 -15.83
C PHE A 3 -24.18 23.10 -14.63
N THR A 4 -24.74 24.30 -14.79
CA THR A 4 -24.84 25.29 -13.72
C THR A 4 -25.82 24.85 -12.63
N ALA A 5 -26.91 24.17 -13.00
CA ALA A 5 -27.88 23.60 -12.06
C ALA A 5 -27.32 22.39 -11.29
N LEU A 6 -26.53 21.54 -11.95
CA LEU A 6 -25.85 20.42 -11.29
C LEU A 6 -24.77 20.91 -10.33
N ALA A 7 -23.98 21.93 -10.73
CA ALA A 7 -22.95 22.51 -9.88
C ALA A 7 -23.55 23.18 -8.63
N SER A 8 -24.65 23.93 -8.77
CA SER A 8 -25.34 24.55 -7.63
C SER A 8 -25.96 23.51 -6.69
N TYR A 9 -26.55 22.45 -7.23
CA TYR A 9 -27.06 21.32 -6.43
C TYR A 9 -25.93 20.63 -5.64
N HIS A 10 -24.80 20.32 -6.28
CA HIS A 10 -23.64 19.72 -5.61
C HIS A 10 -23.09 20.62 -4.50
N LEU A 11 -22.97 21.92 -4.77
CA LEU A 11 -22.51 22.89 -3.77
C LEU A 11 -23.47 22.93 -2.58
N TYR A 12 -24.77 23.00 -2.83
CA TYR A 12 -25.79 22.99 -1.77
C TYR A 12 -25.71 21.71 -0.93
N TYR A 13 -25.64 20.55 -1.59
CA TYR A 13 -25.58 19.26 -0.90
C TYR A 13 -24.33 19.15 0.00
N HIS A 14 -23.13 19.43 -0.51
CA HIS A 14 -21.89 19.24 0.27
C HIS A 14 -21.74 20.23 1.42
N PHE A 15 -22.32 21.42 1.34
CA PHE A 15 -22.22 22.41 2.42
C PHE A 15 -23.36 22.32 3.45
N TYR A 16 -24.58 22.03 3.03
CA TYR A 16 -25.75 22.11 3.94
C TYR A 16 -26.31 20.74 4.33
N VAL A 17 -26.28 19.76 3.42
CA VAL A 17 -26.95 18.46 3.62
C VAL A 17 -25.99 17.37 4.06
N SER A 18 -24.75 17.38 3.56
CA SER A 18 -23.77 16.32 3.76
C SER A 18 -23.53 16.03 5.25
N PRO A 19 -23.43 14.74 5.64
CA PRO A 19 -23.08 14.37 7.02
C PRO A 19 -21.67 14.84 7.41
N LEU A 20 -20.81 15.14 6.43
CA LEU A 20 -19.45 15.65 6.65
C LEU A 20 -19.41 17.17 6.82
N ARG A 21 -20.55 17.87 6.88
CA ARG A 21 -20.57 19.35 6.84
C ARG A 21 -19.83 20.01 8.01
N ASN A 22 -19.87 19.38 9.19
CA ASN A 22 -19.26 19.89 10.42
C ASN A 22 -17.78 19.53 10.55
N ILE A 23 -17.25 18.69 9.64
CA ILE A 23 -15.86 18.23 9.69
C ILE A 23 -15.00 19.24 8.93
N PRO A 24 -13.91 19.76 9.54
CA PRO A 24 -13.03 20.72 8.88
C PRO A 24 -12.27 20.07 7.72
N GLY A 25 -11.77 20.87 6.78
CA GLY A 25 -10.92 20.39 5.69
C GLY A 25 -10.83 21.37 4.52
N PRO A 26 -9.96 21.11 3.54
CA PRO A 26 -9.82 21.95 2.37
C PRO A 26 -11.14 22.09 1.60
N LEU A 27 -11.54 23.32 1.26
CA LEU A 27 -12.81 23.56 0.53
C LEU A 27 -12.88 22.80 -0.79
N ILE A 28 -11.76 22.72 -1.51
CA ILE A 28 -11.66 21.98 -2.78
C ILE A 28 -11.89 20.48 -2.56
N ALA A 29 -11.38 19.91 -1.46
CA ALA A 29 -11.57 18.50 -1.10
C ALA A 29 -13.05 18.18 -0.79
N ARG A 30 -13.83 19.13 -0.27
CA ARG A 30 -15.27 18.97 -0.05
C ARG A 30 -16.07 18.93 -1.35
N LEU A 31 -15.58 19.63 -2.37
CA LEU A 31 -16.29 19.83 -3.64
C LEU A 31 -15.98 18.77 -4.69
N THR A 32 -14.72 18.36 -4.80
CA THR A 32 -14.28 17.47 -5.86
C THR A 32 -13.25 16.46 -5.39
N LYS A 33 -13.41 15.22 -5.85
CA LYS A 33 -12.42 14.15 -5.66
C LYS A 33 -11.12 14.44 -6.42
N ARG A 34 -11.15 15.31 -7.43
CA ARG A 34 -9.98 15.68 -8.24
C ARG A 34 -8.84 16.27 -7.40
N TYR A 35 -9.14 16.91 -6.28
CA TYR A 35 -8.11 17.38 -5.33
C TYR A 35 -7.24 16.21 -4.85
N TYR A 36 -7.87 15.17 -4.33
CA TYR A 36 -7.18 13.99 -3.82
C TYR A 36 -6.41 13.27 -4.95
N GLU A 37 -7.04 13.08 -6.11
CA GLU A 37 -6.40 12.44 -7.27
C GLU A 37 -5.17 13.22 -7.75
N PHE A 38 -5.22 14.55 -7.76
CA PHE A 38 -4.08 15.39 -8.10
C PHE A 38 -2.95 15.26 -7.06
N VAL A 39 -3.26 15.29 -5.76
CA VAL A 39 -2.26 15.13 -4.69
C VAL A 39 -1.57 13.76 -4.79
N VAL A 40 -2.33 12.70 -5.08
CA VAL A 40 -1.80 11.35 -5.31
C VAL A 40 -0.91 11.32 -6.56
N ALA A 41 -1.37 11.85 -7.69
CA ALA A 41 -0.61 11.89 -8.94
C ALA A 41 0.68 12.72 -8.81
N ALA A 42 0.67 13.78 -8.00
CA ALA A 42 1.85 14.60 -7.71
C ALA A 42 2.82 13.95 -6.71
N GLY A 43 2.50 12.78 -6.15
CA GLY A 43 3.31 12.12 -5.12
C GLY A 43 3.34 12.87 -3.78
N GLN A 44 2.38 13.77 -3.53
CA GLN A 44 2.38 14.65 -2.37
C GLN A 44 1.46 14.18 -1.24
N MET A 45 0.95 12.95 -1.29
CA MET A 45 -0.02 12.43 -0.32
C MET A 45 0.45 12.56 1.14
N ALA A 46 1.70 12.19 1.45
CA ALA A 46 2.23 12.28 2.81
C ALA A 46 2.44 13.74 3.28
N PRO A 47 3.14 14.62 2.53
CA PRO A 47 3.23 16.02 2.89
C PRO A 47 1.88 16.73 3.02
N ASP A 48 0.93 16.43 2.12
CA ASP A 48 -0.43 16.98 2.14
C ASP A 48 -1.19 16.54 3.40
N ALA A 49 -1.14 15.25 3.73
CA ALA A 49 -1.77 14.72 4.93
C ALA A 49 -1.18 15.33 6.21
N CYS A 50 0.15 15.47 6.30
CA CYS A 50 0.81 16.15 7.43
C CYS A 50 0.38 17.62 7.55
N ARG A 51 0.31 18.35 6.44
CA ARG A 51 -0.13 19.75 6.44
C ARG A 51 -1.58 19.88 6.89
N ASN A 52 -2.46 19.06 6.32
CA ASN A 52 -3.89 19.08 6.65
C ASN A 52 -4.16 18.63 8.09
N SER A 53 -3.45 17.61 8.59
CA SER A 53 -3.55 17.20 9.99
C SER A 53 -3.14 18.32 10.96
N ARG A 54 -2.06 19.06 10.66
CA ARG A 54 -1.65 20.21 11.46
C ARG A 54 -2.67 21.36 11.42
N GLN A 55 -3.34 21.56 10.30
CA GLN A 55 -4.27 22.69 10.10
C GLN A 55 -5.68 22.40 10.62
N TYR A 56 -6.19 21.19 10.40
CA TYR A 56 -7.59 20.82 10.64
C TYR A 56 -7.76 19.82 11.79
N GLY A 57 -6.67 19.27 12.32
CA GLY A 57 -6.65 18.28 13.40
C GLY A 57 -6.66 16.83 12.92
N ASP A 58 -6.95 15.91 13.85
CA ASP A 58 -6.87 14.47 13.62
C ASP A 58 -7.88 13.93 12.61
N ILE A 59 -9.00 14.64 12.40
CA ILE A 59 -10.06 14.26 11.48
C ILE A 59 -10.36 15.44 10.55
N TYR A 60 -10.21 15.21 9.25
CA TYR A 60 -10.53 16.23 8.24
C TYR A 60 -11.07 15.63 6.94
N VAL A 61 -11.83 16.42 6.18
CA VAL A 61 -12.35 16.00 4.87
C VAL A 61 -11.23 15.96 3.84
N CYS A 62 -10.98 14.80 3.23
CA CYS A 62 -9.96 14.61 2.20
C CYS A 62 -10.55 14.46 0.79
N GLN A 63 -11.84 14.09 0.69
CA GLN A 63 -12.61 14.02 -0.54
C GLN A 63 -14.11 14.23 -0.24
N PRO A 64 -14.99 14.45 -1.23
CA PRO A 64 -16.37 14.89 -0.97
C PRO A 64 -17.21 13.96 -0.09
N SER A 65 -16.88 12.67 -0.06
CA SER A 65 -17.52 11.61 0.72
C SER A 65 -16.53 10.82 1.59
N GLY A 66 -15.39 11.41 1.95
CA GLY A 66 -14.35 10.72 2.71
C GLY A 66 -13.57 11.63 3.63
N VAL A 67 -13.19 11.07 4.77
CA VAL A 67 -12.38 11.74 5.79
C VAL A 67 -11.06 11.02 5.98
N SER A 68 -10.04 11.79 6.33
CA SER A 68 -8.79 11.29 6.88
C SER A 68 -8.92 11.21 8.39
N ILE A 69 -8.34 10.17 8.99
CA ILE A 69 -8.34 9.94 10.44
C ILE A 69 -6.89 9.63 10.84
N SER A 70 -6.37 10.38 11.81
CA SER A 70 -5.00 10.22 12.34
C SER A 70 -4.97 9.78 13.80
N ASN A 71 -6.09 9.87 14.52
CA ASN A 71 -6.16 9.45 15.92
C ASN A 71 -6.12 7.92 16.07
N PRO A 72 -5.21 7.34 16.88
CA PRO A 72 -5.09 5.89 17.04
C PRO A 72 -6.36 5.19 17.57
N ALA A 73 -7.14 5.85 18.43
CA ALA A 73 -8.36 5.28 18.99
C ALA A 73 -9.45 5.16 17.91
N ASP A 74 -9.64 6.22 17.11
CA ASP A 74 -10.61 6.24 16.02
C ASP A 74 -10.23 5.26 14.90
N ILE A 75 -8.94 5.19 14.55
CA ILE A 75 -8.43 4.21 13.59
C ILE A 75 -8.76 2.79 14.06
N ARG A 76 -8.54 2.49 15.35
CA ARG A 76 -8.86 1.17 15.92
C ARG A 76 -10.36 0.90 15.86
N ALA A 77 -11.20 1.88 16.18
CA ALA A 77 -12.65 1.74 16.14
C ALA A 77 -13.15 1.41 14.72
N VAL A 78 -12.62 2.11 13.70
CA VAL A 78 -12.95 1.87 12.30
C VAL A 78 -12.45 0.50 11.82
N LEU A 79 -11.17 0.19 12.04
CA LEU A 79 -10.55 -1.04 11.51
C LEU A 79 -11.01 -2.32 12.23
N SER A 80 -11.53 -2.22 13.45
CA SER A 80 -12.06 -3.37 14.20
C SER A 80 -13.53 -3.65 13.90
N SER A 81 -14.24 -2.71 13.26
CA SER A 81 -15.66 -2.82 12.98
C SER A 81 -15.91 -3.51 11.63
N PRO A 82 -16.83 -4.48 11.56
CA PRO A 82 -17.21 -5.12 10.29
C PRO A 82 -18.02 -4.20 9.37
N HIS A 83 -18.49 -3.04 9.88
CA HIS A 83 -19.33 -2.11 9.14
C HIS A 83 -18.54 -1.26 8.14
N PHE A 84 -17.23 -1.06 8.36
CA PHE A 84 -16.38 -0.29 7.47
C PHE A 84 -15.67 -1.20 6.47
N LEU A 85 -16.35 -1.43 5.35
CA LEU A 85 -15.78 -2.22 4.26
C LEU A 85 -14.69 -1.45 3.53
N LYS A 86 -13.68 -2.17 3.05
CA LYS A 86 -12.69 -1.61 2.11
C LYS A 86 -13.38 -0.93 0.93
N ASN A 87 -12.80 0.14 0.42
CA ASN A 87 -13.31 0.83 -0.76
C ASN A 87 -13.24 -0.07 -2.02
N ASP A 88 -14.09 0.19 -3.01
CA ASP A 88 -14.02 -0.39 -4.36
C ASP A 88 -12.64 -0.33 -5.00
N TYR A 89 -11.85 0.70 -4.66
CA TYR A 89 -10.46 0.84 -5.09
C TYR A 89 -9.64 -0.44 -4.84
N TYR A 90 -9.89 -1.20 -3.77
CA TYR A 90 -9.13 -2.43 -3.51
C TYR A 90 -9.31 -3.52 -4.58
N ARG A 91 -10.29 -3.40 -5.47
CA ARG A 91 -10.44 -4.31 -6.61
C ARG A 91 -9.31 -4.21 -7.64
N ILE A 92 -8.51 -3.13 -7.66
CA ILE A 92 -7.34 -3.08 -8.56
C ILE A 92 -6.34 -4.21 -8.24
N LEU A 93 -6.33 -4.66 -6.97
CA LEU A 93 -5.44 -5.73 -6.48
C LEU A 93 -5.93 -7.15 -6.84
N ARG A 94 -6.93 -7.27 -7.71
CA ARG A 94 -7.44 -8.56 -8.23
C ARG A 94 -6.67 -8.95 -9.50
N PHE A 95 -5.41 -9.36 -9.32
CA PHE A 95 -4.50 -9.64 -10.44
C PHE A 95 -4.94 -10.82 -11.32
N THR A 96 -5.45 -11.90 -10.73
CA THR A 96 -5.76 -13.16 -11.44
C THR A 96 -7.24 -13.33 -11.76
N GLY A 97 -8.05 -12.29 -11.58
CA GLY A 97 -9.51 -12.45 -11.62
C GLY A 97 -10.07 -13.24 -10.44
N ILE A 98 -9.28 -13.53 -9.40
CA ILE A 98 -9.76 -14.10 -8.13
C ILE A 98 -9.41 -13.13 -7.02
N ASP A 99 -10.35 -12.92 -6.09
CA ASP A 99 -10.08 -12.02 -4.98
C ASP A 99 -8.97 -12.57 -4.07
N SER A 100 -7.96 -11.75 -3.82
CA SER A 100 -6.91 -12.02 -2.83
C SER A 100 -7.38 -11.60 -1.43
N ILE A 101 -6.62 -11.92 -0.39
CA ILE A 101 -6.88 -11.40 0.96
C ILE A 101 -6.84 -9.85 0.99
N MET A 102 -6.11 -9.23 0.06
CA MET A 102 -6.00 -7.78 -0.05
C MET A 102 -7.18 -7.16 -0.80
N SER A 103 -7.67 -7.78 -1.88
CA SER A 103 -8.81 -7.26 -2.66
C SER A 103 -10.19 -7.61 -2.08
N THR A 104 -10.29 -8.69 -1.31
CA THR A 104 -11.57 -9.13 -0.70
C THR A 104 -12.13 -8.04 0.21
N ARG A 105 -13.42 -7.72 0.01
CA ARG A 105 -14.15 -6.70 0.80
C ARG A 105 -15.15 -7.30 1.78
N ASP A 106 -15.60 -8.54 1.54
CA ASP A 106 -16.49 -9.26 2.46
C ASP A 106 -15.73 -9.71 3.73
N PRO A 107 -16.16 -9.25 4.93
CA PRO A 107 -15.52 -9.61 6.20
C PRO A 107 -15.48 -11.12 6.46
N ALA A 108 -16.51 -11.88 6.06
CA ALA A 108 -16.56 -13.32 6.27
C ALA A 108 -15.48 -14.04 5.45
N MET A 109 -15.34 -13.65 4.18
CA MET A 109 -14.30 -14.18 3.30
C MET A 109 -12.89 -13.74 3.71
N VAL A 110 -12.71 -12.51 4.20
CA VAL A 110 -11.44 -12.05 4.78
C VAL A 110 -11.06 -12.91 6.00
N SER A 111 -12.01 -13.14 6.91
CA SER A 111 -11.81 -13.98 8.10
C SER A 111 -11.41 -15.41 7.72
N LYS A 112 -12.11 -16.02 6.77
CA LYS A 112 -11.80 -17.35 6.24
C LYS A 112 -10.37 -17.42 5.68
N LYS A 113 -9.98 -16.46 4.83
CA LYS A 113 -8.62 -16.40 4.25
C LYS A 113 -7.53 -16.18 5.31
N ARG A 114 -7.79 -15.30 6.28
CA ARG A 114 -6.87 -15.07 7.41
C ARG A 114 -6.67 -16.33 8.24
N ARG A 115 -7.75 -17.09 8.51
CA ARG A 115 -7.66 -18.36 9.25
C ARG A 115 -6.81 -19.41 8.51
N MET A 116 -6.91 -19.50 7.18
CA MET A 116 -6.09 -20.40 6.38
C MET A 116 -4.60 -20.05 6.43
N LEU A 117 -4.27 -18.75 6.44
CA LEU A 117 -2.89 -18.27 6.47
C LEU A 117 -2.27 -18.22 7.87
N GLY A 118 -3.09 -18.14 8.92
CA GLY A 118 -2.65 -17.98 10.31
C GLY A 118 -1.54 -18.95 10.77
N PRO A 119 -1.60 -20.25 10.49
CA PRO A 119 -0.57 -21.21 10.90
C PRO A 119 0.84 -20.88 10.39
N TYR A 120 0.96 -20.31 9.19
CA TYR A 120 2.25 -19.93 8.59
C TYR A 120 2.90 -18.72 9.28
N PHE A 121 2.14 -17.96 10.05
CA PHE A 121 2.62 -16.83 10.85
C PHE A 121 2.72 -17.16 12.34
N SER A 122 2.57 -18.44 12.73
CA SER A 122 2.78 -18.85 14.11
C SER A 122 4.26 -18.77 14.48
N SER A 123 4.56 -18.47 15.76
CA SER A 123 5.94 -18.36 16.25
C SER A 123 6.79 -19.60 15.93
N SER A 124 6.21 -20.79 16.06
CA SER A 124 6.93 -22.04 15.73
C SER A 124 7.22 -22.17 14.22
N TYR A 125 6.34 -21.70 13.34
CA TYR A 125 6.58 -21.71 11.90
C TYR A 125 7.62 -20.65 11.51
N VAL A 126 7.58 -19.47 12.13
CA VAL A 126 8.58 -18.40 11.93
C VAL A 126 9.99 -18.87 12.29
N VAL A 127 10.17 -19.52 13.44
CA VAL A 127 11.47 -20.08 13.84
C VAL A 127 11.97 -21.13 12.84
N ARG A 128 11.08 -21.94 12.24
CA ARG A 128 11.49 -22.90 11.20
C ARG A 128 11.89 -22.24 9.88
N MET A 129 11.34 -21.07 9.57
CA MET A 129 11.70 -20.31 8.35
C MET A 129 12.99 -19.51 8.51
N GLU A 130 13.39 -19.19 9.74
CA GLU A 130 14.55 -18.32 10.04
C GLU A 130 15.84 -18.73 9.31
N PRO A 131 16.26 -20.02 9.28
CA PRO A 131 17.48 -20.40 8.57
C PRO A 131 17.44 -20.05 7.07
N LEU A 132 16.29 -20.30 6.42
CA LEU A 132 16.07 -19.98 5.01
C LEU A 132 16.06 -18.47 4.76
N ILE A 133 15.46 -17.70 5.68
CA ILE A 133 15.46 -16.23 5.60
C ILE A 133 16.87 -15.69 5.72
N LEU A 134 17.70 -16.24 6.62
CA LEU A 134 19.08 -15.79 6.80
C LEU A 134 19.96 -16.17 5.59
N GLU A 135 19.82 -17.39 5.10
CA GLU A 135 20.54 -17.92 3.94
C GLU A 135 20.29 -17.10 2.68
N HIS A 136 19.02 -16.95 2.29
CA HIS A 136 18.62 -16.21 1.08
C HIS A 136 18.52 -14.69 1.31
N GLY A 137 18.68 -14.26 2.55
CA GLY A 137 18.59 -12.87 2.96
C GLY A 137 19.96 -12.22 3.12
N ILE A 138 20.34 -12.04 4.38
CA ILE A 138 21.55 -11.30 4.75
C ILE A 138 22.83 -12.02 4.32
N ASN A 139 22.87 -13.35 4.37
CA ASN A 139 24.06 -14.12 3.98
C ASN A 139 24.31 -14.03 2.47
N ALA A 140 23.25 -14.13 1.66
CA ALA A 140 23.34 -13.92 0.22
C ALA A 140 23.80 -12.50 -0.13
N ILE A 141 23.26 -11.48 0.54
CA ILE A 141 23.70 -10.08 0.36
C ILE A 141 25.19 -9.95 0.73
N LYS A 142 25.58 -10.47 1.90
CA LYS A 142 26.97 -10.40 2.38
C LYS A 142 27.92 -11.03 1.37
N SER A 143 27.63 -12.24 0.91
CA SER A 143 28.45 -12.93 -0.08
C SER A 143 28.57 -12.13 -1.39
N ASN A 144 27.47 -11.53 -1.85
CA ASN A 144 27.47 -10.70 -3.06
C ASN A 144 28.25 -9.39 -2.87
N TRP A 145 28.17 -8.75 -1.70
CA TRP A 145 28.94 -7.54 -1.44
C TRP A 145 30.42 -7.82 -1.25
N ASP A 146 30.78 -8.91 -0.57
CA ASP A 146 32.17 -9.33 -0.40
C ASP A 146 32.83 -9.57 -1.77
N THR A 147 32.13 -10.20 -2.73
CA THR A 147 32.65 -10.39 -4.09
C THR A 147 32.74 -9.10 -4.90
N LEU A 148 31.80 -8.17 -4.73
CA LEU A 148 31.81 -6.88 -5.44
C LEU A 148 32.91 -5.94 -4.94
N ILE A 149 33.11 -5.88 -3.62
CA ILE A 149 34.08 -5.02 -2.96
C ILE A 149 35.50 -5.51 -3.26
N GLY A 150 35.78 -6.81 -3.07
CA GLY A 150 37.15 -7.32 -3.20
C GLY A 150 38.15 -6.48 -2.39
N ASN A 151 39.16 -5.91 -3.06
CA ASN A 151 40.13 -4.97 -2.45
C ASN A 151 39.84 -3.48 -2.72
N ASN A 152 38.74 -3.16 -3.42
CA ASN A 152 38.45 -1.80 -3.88
C ASN A 152 37.19 -1.23 -3.22
N LYS A 153 37.15 0.10 -3.12
CA LYS A 153 35.91 0.80 -2.73
C LYS A 153 34.89 0.69 -3.87
N ARG A 154 33.65 0.37 -3.52
CA ARG A 154 32.51 0.29 -4.45
C ARG A 154 31.33 1.08 -3.89
N GLU A 155 30.62 1.74 -4.79
CA GLU A 155 29.31 2.31 -4.49
C GLU A 155 28.24 1.27 -4.84
N VAL A 156 27.28 1.05 -3.93
CA VAL A 156 26.23 0.04 -4.08
C VAL A 156 24.89 0.68 -3.79
N ASN A 157 23.91 0.43 -4.65
CA ASN A 157 22.52 0.77 -4.39
C ASN A 157 21.90 -0.31 -3.47
N TYR A 158 21.70 0.03 -2.20
CA TYR A 158 21.12 -0.89 -1.22
C TYR A 158 19.63 -1.15 -1.47
N CYS A 159 18.88 -0.21 -2.05
CA CYS A 159 17.44 -0.37 -2.32
C CYS A 159 17.18 -1.51 -3.31
N SER A 160 17.97 -1.59 -4.38
CA SER A 160 17.86 -2.69 -5.36
C SER A 160 18.27 -4.01 -4.74
N THR A 161 19.34 -4.01 -3.94
CA THR A 161 19.83 -5.20 -3.23
C THR A 161 18.77 -5.77 -2.28
N PHE A 162 18.12 -4.92 -1.47
CA PHE A 162 17.08 -5.34 -0.54
C PHE A 162 15.80 -5.79 -1.24
N SER A 163 15.46 -5.18 -2.37
CA SER A 163 14.32 -5.59 -3.20
C SER A 163 14.54 -7.01 -3.76
N LEU A 164 15.72 -7.30 -4.29
CA LEU A 164 16.09 -8.63 -4.81
C LEU A 164 16.20 -9.67 -3.69
N CYS A 165 16.76 -9.29 -2.56
CA CYS A 165 16.80 -10.12 -1.36
C CYS A 165 15.39 -10.53 -0.90
N THR A 166 14.48 -9.57 -0.81
CA THR A 166 13.08 -9.84 -0.44
C THR A 166 12.43 -10.79 -1.44
N LEU A 167 12.66 -10.56 -2.74
CA LEU A 167 12.15 -11.45 -3.78
C LEU A 167 12.74 -12.86 -3.66
N ASN A 168 14.03 -12.99 -3.33
CA ASN A 168 14.69 -14.29 -3.15
C ASN A 168 14.08 -15.06 -1.96
N ILE A 169 13.94 -14.40 -0.81
CA ILE A 169 13.31 -14.98 0.39
C ILE A 169 11.88 -15.41 0.08
N VAL A 170 11.08 -14.54 -0.51
CA VAL A 170 9.67 -14.84 -0.84
C VAL A 170 9.57 -15.99 -1.84
N SER A 171 10.42 -16.02 -2.87
CA SER A 171 10.42 -17.11 -3.85
C SER A 171 10.78 -18.45 -3.22
N ARG A 172 11.74 -18.45 -2.29
CA ARG A 172 12.09 -19.67 -1.56
C ARG A 172 10.97 -20.14 -0.65
N LEU A 173 10.38 -19.24 0.14
CA LEU A 173 9.38 -19.59 1.14
C LEU A 173 8.04 -19.97 0.52
N ILE A 174 7.59 -19.25 -0.51
CA ILE A 174 6.25 -19.44 -1.09
C ILE A 174 6.28 -20.48 -2.21
N TYR A 175 7.27 -20.42 -3.10
CA TYR A 175 7.32 -21.27 -4.30
C TYR A 175 8.31 -22.43 -4.17
N GLY A 176 9.11 -22.48 -3.11
CA GLY A 176 10.19 -23.47 -2.97
C GLY A 176 11.33 -23.27 -3.96
N GLN A 177 11.31 -22.20 -4.77
CA GLN A 177 12.26 -21.99 -5.85
C GLN A 177 13.49 -21.24 -5.36
N GLU A 178 14.66 -21.75 -5.74
CA GLU A 178 15.91 -21.05 -5.57
C GLU A 178 16.19 -20.22 -6.83
N ILE A 179 16.07 -18.90 -6.70
CA ILE A 179 16.38 -17.97 -7.79
C ILE A 179 17.67 -17.25 -7.41
N GLN A 180 18.76 -17.52 -8.12
CA GLN A 180 20.05 -16.87 -7.84
C GLN A 180 20.07 -15.43 -8.39
N LEU A 181 19.30 -14.55 -7.75
CA LEU A 181 19.05 -13.17 -8.20
C LEU A 181 20.28 -12.27 -8.14
N PHE A 182 21.33 -12.66 -7.41
CA PHE A 182 22.57 -11.91 -7.28
C PHE A 182 23.64 -12.27 -8.32
N THR A 183 23.51 -13.38 -9.04
CA THR A 183 24.56 -13.87 -9.95
C THR A 183 24.19 -13.74 -11.43
N THR A 184 22.92 -13.90 -11.82
CA THR A 184 22.58 -14.17 -13.24
C THR A 184 21.66 -13.14 -13.91
N SER A 185 20.83 -12.36 -13.19
CA SER A 185 19.88 -11.43 -13.84
C SER A 185 19.35 -10.31 -12.91
N THR A 186 20.26 -9.50 -12.38
CA THR A 186 19.94 -8.38 -11.48
C THR A 186 19.12 -7.30 -12.20
N ALA A 187 19.48 -6.93 -13.43
CA ALA A 187 18.89 -5.80 -14.13
C ALA A 187 17.47 -6.09 -14.66
N ASP A 188 17.25 -7.24 -15.31
CA ASP A 188 15.94 -7.58 -15.89
C ASP A 188 14.90 -7.82 -14.80
N THR A 189 15.29 -8.49 -13.71
CA THR A 189 14.40 -8.70 -12.57
C THR A 189 13.99 -7.37 -11.92
N LEU A 190 14.93 -6.44 -11.74
CA LEU A 190 14.62 -5.11 -11.22
C LEU A 190 13.71 -4.33 -12.17
N ASN A 191 13.95 -4.40 -13.48
CA ASN A 191 13.09 -3.76 -14.49
C ASN A 191 11.67 -4.33 -14.45
N TRP A 192 11.53 -5.65 -14.31
CA TRP A 192 10.24 -6.32 -14.15
C TRP A 192 9.53 -5.90 -12.85
N MET A 193 10.24 -5.83 -11.72
CA MET A 193 9.69 -5.36 -10.44
C MET A 193 9.20 -3.91 -10.52
N ASN A 194 10.00 -3.03 -11.13
CA ASN A 194 9.64 -1.62 -11.32
C ASN A 194 8.42 -1.49 -12.26
N SER A 195 8.39 -2.27 -13.35
CA SER A 195 7.28 -2.28 -14.30
C SER A 195 5.98 -2.77 -13.66
N SER A 196 6.07 -3.80 -12.80
CA SER A 196 4.92 -4.34 -12.05
C SER A 196 4.36 -3.31 -11.06
N THR A 197 5.24 -2.56 -10.40
CA THR A 197 4.85 -1.48 -9.48
C THR A 197 4.15 -0.35 -10.24
N ASN A 198 4.71 0.07 -11.38
CA ASN A 198 4.11 1.08 -12.24
C ASN A 198 2.74 0.65 -12.79
N TYR A 199 2.58 -0.62 -13.16
CA TYR A 199 1.31 -1.16 -13.64
C TYR A 199 0.19 -1.02 -12.59
N ILE A 200 0.49 -1.29 -11.32
CA ILE A 200 -0.45 -1.11 -10.21
C ILE A 200 -0.81 0.37 -10.06
N SER A 201 0.19 1.26 -10.12
CA SER A 201 -0.01 2.70 -9.98
C SER A 201 -0.80 3.34 -11.12
N VAL A 202 -0.69 2.84 -12.36
CA VAL A 202 -1.45 3.36 -13.51
C VAL A 202 -2.90 2.89 -13.50
N ARG A 203 -3.17 1.74 -12.88
CA ARG A 203 -4.53 1.16 -12.77
C ARG A 203 -5.32 1.68 -11.56
N ALA A 204 -4.64 2.34 -10.63
CA ALA A 204 -5.17 3.01 -9.45
C ALA A 204 -5.95 4.28 -9.79
#